data_AF-A0A927EFP4-F1
#
_entry.id   AF-A0A927EFP4-F1
#
_cell.length_a   1.000
_cell.length_b   1.000
_cell.length_c   1.000
_cell.angle_alpha   90.00
_cell.angle_beta   90.00
_cell.angle_gamma   90.00
#
_symmetry.space_group_name_H-M   'P 1'
#
loop_
_entity.id
_entity.type
_entity.pdbx_description
1 polymer ?
#
loop_
_entity_poly.entity_id
_entity_poly.type
_entity_poly.pdbx_seq_one_letter_code
_entity_poly.pdbx_strand_id
1 'polypeptide(L)'
;MPKRRNTPAAIPPITDFESCQRARHALFRRLTDQLEIFRVCPNRNCKRMRACQDARGACFHAVLQAMPDDTRRSFAYAMQNRANGLDPDEAIAQAEARIAAERRR
;
A
#
# COMPACT_ATOMS: atom_id res chain seq x y z
N MET A 1 -3.63 -17.41 -21.08
CA MET A 1 -4.64 -16.50 -20.49
C MET A 1 -4.19 -16.13 -19.08
N PRO A 2 -3.70 -14.91 -18.80
CA PRO A 2 -3.38 -14.55 -17.43
C PRO A 2 -4.68 -14.57 -16.63
N LYS A 3 -4.75 -15.42 -15.59
CA LYS A 3 -5.90 -15.53 -14.68
C LYS A 3 -6.27 -14.13 -14.24
N ARG A 4 -7.55 -13.74 -14.42
CA ARG A 4 -8.12 -12.49 -13.91
C ARG A 4 -7.61 -12.31 -12.47
N ARG A 5 -6.64 -11.42 -12.27
CA ARG A 5 -6.37 -10.82 -10.96
C ARG A 5 -7.73 -10.28 -10.53
N ASN A 6 -8.17 -10.56 -9.30
CA ASN A 6 -9.40 -9.98 -8.76
C ASN A 6 -9.37 -8.49 -9.09
N THR A 7 -10.14 -8.07 -10.11
CA THR A 7 -10.17 -6.67 -10.51
C THR A 7 -10.72 -5.96 -9.29
N PRO A 8 -9.94 -5.09 -8.61
CA PRO A 8 -10.46 -4.39 -7.46
C PRO A 8 -11.74 -3.69 -7.89
N ALA A 9 -12.78 -3.73 -7.05
CA ALA A 9 -13.98 -2.96 -7.29
C ALA A 9 -13.56 -1.52 -7.61
N ALA A 10 -14.19 -0.91 -8.63
CA ALA A 10 -13.86 0.43 -9.05
C ALA A 10 -13.91 1.34 -7.81
N ILE A 11 -12.80 2.02 -7.52
CA ILE A 11 -12.74 2.96 -6.41
C ILE A 11 -13.62 4.15 -6.85
N PRO A 12 -14.69 4.48 -6.09
CA PRO A 12 -15.52 5.62 -6.43
C PRO A 12 -14.67 6.90 -6.42
N PRO A 13 -15.02 7.92 -7.23
CA PRO A 13 -14.29 9.17 -7.25
C PRO A 13 -14.25 9.77 -5.83
N ILE A 14 -13.05 10.22 -5.43
CA ILE A 14 -12.81 10.81 -4.12
C ILE A 14 -12.90 12.31 -4.30
N THR A 15 -14.03 12.89 -3.93
CA THR A 15 -14.37 14.32 -4.11
C THR A 15 -14.39 15.09 -2.80
N ASP A 16 -14.60 14.39 -1.70
CA ASP A 16 -14.73 14.93 -0.35
C ASP A 16 -14.30 13.90 0.71
N PHE A 17 -14.24 14.32 1.97
CA PHE A 17 -13.84 13.44 3.07
C PHE A 17 -14.75 12.22 3.23
N GLU A 18 -16.06 12.37 3.04
CA GLU A 18 -17.02 11.29 3.21
C GLU A 18 -16.88 10.23 2.11
N SER A 19 -16.67 10.68 0.86
CA SER A 19 -16.34 9.85 -0.28
C SER A 19 -15.02 9.10 -0.07
N CYS A 20 -14.04 9.72 0.60
CA CYS A 20 -12.80 9.07 1.00
C CYS A 20 -13.07 7.96 2.02
N GLN A 21 -13.91 8.19 3.04
CA GLN A 21 -14.29 7.15 4.00
C GLN A 21 -15.03 5.99 3.32
N ARG A 22 -15.94 6.27 2.37
CA ARG A 22 -16.63 5.25 1.57
C ARG A 22 -15.66 4.45 0.68
N ALA A 23 -14.69 5.13 0.07
CA ALA A 23 -13.67 4.53 -0.78
C ALA A 23 -12.60 3.74 0.01
N ARG A 24 -12.44 4.04 1.31
CA ARG A 24 -11.35 3.57 2.17
C ARG A 24 -11.15 2.06 2.10
N HIS A 25 -12.23 1.29 2.20
CA HIS A 25 -12.14 -0.17 2.14
C HIS A 25 -11.60 -0.66 0.78
N ALA A 26 -12.17 -0.17 -0.31
CA ALA A 26 -11.76 -0.56 -1.67
C ALA A 26 -10.30 -0.15 -1.95
N LEU A 27 -9.87 1.02 -1.46
CA LEU A 27 -8.49 1.50 -1.54
C LEU A 27 -7.52 0.56 -0.81
N PHE A 28 -7.77 0.29 0.48
CA PHE A 28 -6.87 -0.58 1.26
C PHE A 28 -6.83 -2.00 0.72
N ARG A 29 -7.97 -2.55 0.27
CA ARG A 29 -8.00 -3.87 -0.36
C ARG A 29 -7.16 -3.89 -1.64
N ARG A 30 -7.34 -2.91 -2.53
CA ARG A 30 -6.55 -2.79 -3.76
C ARG A 30 -5.05 -2.71 -3.47
N LEU A 31 -4.66 -1.87 -2.53
CA LEU A 31 -3.26 -1.69 -2.15
C LEU A 31 -2.66 -2.97 -1.55
N THR A 32 -3.40 -3.63 -0.67
CA THR A 32 -3.00 -4.90 -0.04
C THR A 32 -2.82 -6.02 -1.07
N ASP A 33 -3.70 -6.06 -2.08
CA ASP A 33 -3.65 -7.04 -3.16
C ASP A 33 -2.49 -6.77 -4.13
N GLN A 34 -2.21 -5.50 -4.44
CA GLN A 34 -1.06 -5.09 -5.26
C GLN A 34 0.27 -5.44 -4.59
N LEU A 35 0.37 -5.28 -3.27
CA LEU A 35 1.54 -5.65 -2.47
C LEU A 35 1.60 -7.16 -2.17
N GLU A 36 0.62 -7.94 -2.64
CA GLU A 36 0.51 -9.38 -2.42
C GLU A 36 0.64 -9.81 -0.94
N ILE A 37 0.18 -8.97 -0.01
CA ILE A 37 0.27 -9.19 1.45
C ILE A 37 -0.38 -10.51 1.87
N PHE A 38 -1.36 -11.00 1.11
CA PHE A 38 -1.97 -12.32 1.34
C PHE A 38 -0.95 -13.46 1.41
N ARG A 39 0.24 -13.35 0.80
CA ARG A 39 1.29 -14.38 0.84
C ARG A 39 1.80 -14.63 2.27
N VAL A 40 1.89 -13.56 3.08
CA VAL A 40 2.40 -13.61 4.45
C VAL A 40 1.29 -13.53 5.51
N CYS A 41 0.04 -13.26 5.10
CA CYS A 41 -1.10 -13.19 6.01
C CYS A 41 -1.40 -14.57 6.66
N PRO A 42 -1.67 -14.66 7.98
CA PRO A 42 -2.02 -15.94 8.62
C PRO A 42 -3.41 -16.47 8.21
N ASN A 43 -4.29 -15.62 7.64
CA ASN A 43 -5.64 -16.02 7.24
C ASN A 43 -5.63 -16.88 5.96
N ARG A 44 -6.07 -18.13 6.07
CA ARG A 44 -6.12 -19.10 4.94
C ARG A 44 -7.06 -18.65 3.81
N ASN A 45 -8.13 -17.93 4.10
CA ASN A 45 -9.06 -17.43 3.08
C ASN A 45 -8.38 -16.35 2.22
N CYS A 46 -7.62 -15.43 2.83
CA CYS A 46 -6.84 -14.44 2.08
C CYS A 46 -5.82 -15.11 1.16
N LYS A 47 -5.11 -16.14 1.64
CA LYS A 47 -4.18 -16.95 0.81
C LYS A 47 -4.89 -17.62 -0.37
N ARG A 48 -6.01 -18.32 -0.10
CA ARG A 48 -6.77 -19.06 -1.12
C ARG A 48 -7.33 -18.14 -2.20
N MET A 49 -7.92 -17.02 -1.79
CA MET A 49 -8.53 -16.04 -2.70
C MET A 49 -7.49 -15.12 -3.36
N ARG A 50 -6.23 -15.17 -2.90
CA ARG A 50 -5.14 -14.27 -3.31
C ARG A 50 -5.55 -12.80 -3.24
N ALA A 51 -6.28 -12.45 -2.19
CA ALA A 51 -6.81 -11.11 -1.97
C ALA A 51 -7.18 -10.89 -0.49
N CYS A 52 -7.02 -9.67 0.00
CA CYS A 52 -7.46 -9.26 1.33
C CYS A 52 -8.99 -9.39 1.45
N GLN A 53 -9.43 -10.07 2.52
CA GLN A 53 -10.85 -10.27 2.82
C GLN A 53 -11.32 -9.43 4.02
N ASP A 54 -10.44 -8.60 4.61
CA ASP A 54 -10.79 -7.76 5.75
C ASP A 54 -11.30 -6.39 5.29
N ALA A 55 -12.51 -6.04 5.74
CA ALA A 55 -13.18 -4.76 5.54
C ALA A 55 -12.33 -3.55 5.99
N ARG A 56 -11.50 -3.74 7.02
CA ARG A 56 -10.75 -2.64 7.63
C ARG A 56 -9.29 -2.56 7.15
N GLY A 57 -8.85 -3.53 6.35
CA GLY A 57 -7.48 -3.57 5.85
C GLY A 57 -6.43 -3.71 6.97
N ALA A 58 -6.76 -4.36 8.10
CA ALA A 58 -5.86 -4.46 9.25
C ALA A 58 -4.52 -5.13 8.88
N CYS A 59 -4.53 -6.04 7.89
CA CYS A 59 -3.32 -6.68 7.37
C CYS A 59 -2.32 -5.68 6.77
N PHE A 60 -2.80 -4.62 6.11
CA PHE A 60 -1.93 -3.58 5.56
C PHE A 60 -1.22 -2.81 6.67
N HIS A 61 -1.97 -2.42 7.71
CA HIS A 61 -1.41 -1.76 8.89
C HIS A 61 -0.40 -2.65 9.61
N ALA A 62 -0.71 -3.92 9.81
CA ALA A 62 0.20 -4.88 10.44
C ALA A 62 1.51 -5.04 9.66
N VAL A 63 1.43 -5.10 8.32
CA VAL A 63 2.63 -5.15 7.47
C VAL A 63 3.46 -3.87 7.62
N LEU A 64 2.84 -2.69 7.58
CA LEU A 64 3.55 -1.42 7.79
C LEU A 64 4.22 -1.34 9.17
N GLN A 65 3.60 -1.90 10.21
CA GLN A 65 4.18 -1.96 11.55
C GLN A 65 5.33 -2.96 11.68
N ALA A 66 5.31 -4.04 10.90
CA ALA A 66 6.36 -5.06 10.91
C ALA A 66 7.57 -4.70 10.04
N MET A 67 7.47 -3.69 9.17
CA MET A 67 8.60 -3.22 8.36
C MET A 67 9.70 -2.62 9.25
N PRO A 68 10.99 -2.83 8.91
CA PRO A 68 12.08 -2.07 9.50
C PRO A 68 11.81 -0.56 9.39
N ASP A 69 12.23 0.21 10.40
CA ASP A 69 11.91 1.64 10.47
C ASP A 69 12.32 2.40 9.22
N ASP A 70 13.54 2.15 8.73
CA ASP A 70 14.07 2.76 7.52
C ASP A 70 13.25 2.42 6.27
N THR A 71 12.80 1.16 6.14
CA THR A 71 11.93 0.73 5.04
C THR A 71 10.57 1.42 5.12
N ARG A 72 9.98 1.49 6.31
CA ARG A 72 8.70 2.16 6.56
C ARG A 72 8.77 3.65 6.25
N ARG A 73 9.85 4.31 6.65
CA ARG A 73 10.10 5.74 6.37
C ARG A 73 10.40 5.99 4.90
N SER A 74 11.21 5.15 4.26
CA SER A 74 11.46 5.21 2.81
C SER A 74 10.15 5.13 2.02
N PHE A 75 9.28 4.17 2.36
CA PHE A 75 7.95 4.06 1.75
C PHE A 75 7.11 5.33 1.95
N ALA A 76 7.10 5.90 3.16
CA ALA A 76 6.38 7.14 3.44
C ALA A 76 6.90 8.33 2.63
N TYR A 77 8.22 8.48 2.50
CA TYR A 77 8.83 9.54 1.69
C TYR A 77 8.54 9.34 0.20
N ALA A 78 8.61 8.12 -0.32
CA ALA A 78 8.26 7.84 -1.71
C ALA A 78 6.80 8.22 -2.01
N MET A 79 5.87 7.92 -1.10
CA MET A 79 4.46 8.31 -1.24
C MET A 79 4.27 9.84 -1.20
N GLN A 80 5.01 10.55 -0.34
CA GLN A 80 4.97 12.03 -0.30
C GLN A 80 5.53 12.64 -1.58
N ASN A 81 6.67 12.14 -2.06
CA ASN A 81 7.28 12.57 -3.32
C ASN A 81 6.33 12.36 -4.50
N ARG A 82 5.64 11.21 -4.57
CA ARG A 82 4.60 10.95 -5.57
C ARG A 82 3.44 11.92 -5.49
N ALA A 83 2.98 12.25 -4.28
CA ALA A 83 1.93 13.24 -4.09
C ALA A 83 2.36 14.65 -4.53
N ASN A 84 3.66 14.95 -4.46
CA ASN A 84 4.26 16.20 -4.92
C ASN A 84 4.58 16.22 -6.44
N GLY A 85 4.17 15.18 -7.18
CA GLY A 85 4.25 15.16 -8.65
C GLY A 85 5.47 14.45 -9.22
N LEU A 86 6.31 13.82 -8.41
CA LEU A 86 7.42 13.04 -8.92
C LEU A 86 6.95 11.76 -9.61
N ASP A 87 7.72 11.30 -10.58
CA ASP A 87 7.58 9.98 -11.19
C ASP A 87 7.86 8.87 -10.15
N PRO A 88 7.25 7.67 -10.26
CA PRO A 88 7.58 6.50 -9.42
C PRO A 88 9.07 6.29 -9.13
N ASP A 89 9.91 6.26 -10.15
CA ASP A 89 11.32 5.88 -9.97
C ASP A 89 12.10 7.00 -9.27
N GLU A 90 11.83 8.26 -9.63
CA GLU A 90 12.41 9.44 -8.99
C GLU A 90 11.99 9.58 -7.52
N ALA A 91 10.70 9.33 -7.24
CA ALA A 91 10.15 9.40 -5.90
C ALA A 91 10.81 8.39 -4.95
N ILE A 92 11.07 7.17 -5.44
CA ILE A 92 11.77 6.11 -4.70
C ILE A 92 13.24 6.49 -4.50
N ALA A 93 13.94 6.88 -5.58
CA ALA A 93 15.35 7.25 -5.49
C ALA A 93 15.60 8.39 -4.48
N GLN A 94 14.74 9.40 -4.49
CA GLN A 94 14.85 10.52 -3.55
C GLN A 94 14.53 10.10 -2.11
N ALA A 95 13.58 9.17 -1.90
CA ALA A 95 13.27 8.63 -0.59
C ALA A 95 14.44 7.85 0.01
N GLU A 96 15.08 6.99 -0.79
CA GLU A 96 16.26 6.21 -0.38
C GLU A 96 17.46 7.13 -0.09
N ALA A 97 17.71 8.13 -0.94
CA ALA A 97 18.76 9.12 -0.72
C ALA A 97 18.58 9.88 0.61
N ARG A 98 17.33 10.23 0.95
CA ARG A 98 17.01 10.87 2.22
C ARG A 98 17.32 9.97 3.42
N ILE A 99 16.89 8.70 3.40
CA ILE A 99 17.18 7.74 4.47
C ILE A 99 18.70 7.53 4.62
N ALA A 100 19.42 7.43 3.51
CA ALA A 100 20.88 7.29 3.53
C ALA A 100 21.57 8.51 4.16
N ALA A 101 21.06 9.73 3.94
CA ALA A 101 21.56 10.94 4.58
C ALA A 101 21.25 10.98 6.08
N GLU A 102 20.08 10.51 6.50
CA GLU A 102 19.67 10.44 7.90
C GLU A 102 20.50 9.43 8.72
N ARG A 103 20.88 8.29 8.12
CA ARG A 103 21.77 7.30 8.76
C ARG A 103 23.21 7.78 8.97
N ARG A 104 23.64 8.83 8.25
CA ARG A 104 24.99 9.40 8.34
C ARG A 104 25.10 10.52 9.38
N ARG A 105 23.98 10.92 9.98
CA ARG A 105 23.93 11.91 11.08
C ARG A 105 23.93 11.20 12.42
#